data_AF-A0A9E4X4X5-F1
#
_entry.id   AF-A0A9E4X4X5-F1
#
_cell.length_a   1.000
_cell.length_b   1.000
_cell.length_c   1.000
_cell.angle_alpha   90.00
_cell.angle_beta   90.00
_cell.angle_gamma   90.00
#
_symmetry.space_group_name_H-M   'P 1'
#
loop_
_entity.id
_entity.type
_entity.pdbx_description
1 polymer ?
#
loop_
_entity_poly.entity_id
_entity_poly.type
_entity_poly.pdbx_seq_one_letter_code
_entity_poly.pdbx_strand_id
1 'polypeptide(L)' 'VTTSQHISCTCKMGPESDPMAVVDQYGKVHGMEGLRVVDASIMPDCIRANTNVTTMMIGERIADWIKQGK' A
#
# COMPACT_ATOMS: atom_id res chain seq x y z
N VAL A 1 15.16 20.09 13.03
CA VAL A 1 13.96 19.33 12.61
C VAL A 1 14.38 17.88 12.42
N THR A 2 13.76 16.94 13.12
CA THR A 2 14.07 15.49 13.05
C THR A 2 12.79 14.71 12.73
N THR A 3 12.94 13.54 12.12
CA THR A 3 11.84 12.66 11.75
C THR A 3 11.94 11.34 12.51
N SER A 4 10.79 10.72 12.81
CA SER A 4 10.70 9.34 13.32
C SER A 4 10.83 8.28 12.23
N GLN A 5 11.10 8.69 10.99
CA GLN A 5 11.37 7.80 9.84
C GLN A 5 10.19 6.88 9.46
N HIS A 6 8.95 7.35 9.64
CA HIS A 6 7.72 6.65 9.24
C HIS A 6 7.13 7.18 7.92
N ILE A 7 7.98 7.37 6.90
CA ILE A 7 7.53 7.86 5.59
C ILE A 7 6.63 6.79 4.95
N SER A 8 5.43 7.18 4.51
CA SER A 8 4.38 6.30 4.02
C SER A 8 3.37 7.09 3.16
N CYS A 9 2.34 6.41 2.64
CA CYS A 9 1.14 7.00 2.02
C CYS A 9 1.28 7.65 0.62
N THR A 10 2.48 7.68 0.02
CA THR A 10 2.70 8.33 -1.28
C THR A 10 2.04 7.62 -2.48
N CYS A 11 1.63 6.36 -2.32
CA CYS A 11 0.87 5.59 -3.31
C CYS A 11 -0.44 5.08 -2.69
N LYS A 12 -1.17 5.98 -2.02
CA LYS A 12 -2.39 5.73 -1.27
C LYS A 12 -3.29 4.64 -1.87
N MET A 13 -3.58 3.61 -1.08
CA MET A 13 -4.63 2.63 -1.39
C MET A 13 -6.03 3.24 -1.20
N GLY A 14 -6.93 3.00 -2.14
CA GLY A 14 -8.30 3.49 -2.07
C GLY A 14 -9.18 3.00 -3.23
N PRO A 15 -10.50 3.26 -3.15
CA PRO A 15 -11.41 2.94 -4.24
C PRO A 15 -11.09 3.82 -5.47
N GLU A 16 -11.45 3.35 -6.67
CA GLU A 16 -11.27 4.10 -7.92
C GLU A 16 -11.97 5.47 -7.92
N SER A 17 -13.02 5.62 -7.10
CA SER A 17 -13.72 6.88 -6.88
C SER A 17 -12.92 7.91 -6.07
N ASP A 18 -11.85 7.51 -5.37
CA ASP A 18 -10.98 8.42 -4.64
C ASP A 18 -9.94 9.01 -5.61
N PRO A 19 -10.01 10.31 -5.95
CA PRO A 19 -9.10 10.91 -6.93
C PRO A 19 -7.64 10.95 -6.47
N MET A 20 -7.37 10.67 -5.19
CA MET A 20 -6.02 10.59 -4.63
C MET A 20 -5.49 9.15 -4.53
N ALA A 21 -6.32 8.13 -4.84
CA ALA A 21 -5.89 6.74 -4.77
C ALA A 21 -4.99 6.37 -5.95
N VAL A 22 -3.89 5.67 -5.65
CA VAL A 22 -2.94 5.15 -6.64
C VAL A 22 -3.14 3.66 -6.86
N VAL A 23 -3.51 2.92 -5.82
CA VAL A 23 -3.75 1.47 -5.90
C VAL A 23 -5.11 1.06 -5.34
N ASP A 24 -5.61 -0.07 -5.82
CA ASP A 24 -6.78 -0.75 -5.27
C ASP A 24 -6.46 -1.55 -3.99
N GLN A 25 -7.47 -2.21 -3.40
CA GLN A 25 -7.32 -3.00 -2.18
C GLN A 25 -6.40 -4.23 -2.31
N TYR A 26 -6.02 -4.60 -3.53
CA TYR A 26 -5.11 -5.71 -3.84
C TYR A 26 -3.70 -5.22 -4.20
N GLY A 27 -3.45 -3.91 -4.08
CA GLY A 27 -2.20 -3.24 -4.41
C GLY A 27 -1.99 -3.02 -5.92
N LYS A 28 -3.02 -3.23 -6.76
CA LYS A 28 -2.91 -3.00 -8.21
C LYS A 28 -2.98 -1.53 -8.52
N VAL A 29 -2.10 -1.06 -9.40
CA VAL A 29 -2.09 0.34 -9.84
C VAL A 29 -3.31 0.63 -10.70
N HIS A 30 -4.06 1.68 -10.33
CA HIS A 30 -5.22 2.11 -11.11
C HIS A 30 -4.80 2.50 -12.54
N GLY A 31 -5.55 2.03 -13.54
CA GLY A 31 -5.27 2.30 -14.96
C GLY A 31 -4.08 1.54 -15.56
N MET A 32 -3.48 0.58 -14.84
CA MET A 32 -2.37 -0.23 -15.35
C MET A 32 -2.60 -1.72 -15.09
N GLU A 33 -2.19 -2.55 -16.06
CA GLU A 33 -2.22 -4.01 -15.92
C GLU A 33 -0.85 -4.55 -15.49
N GLY A 34 -0.85 -5.64 -14.73
CA GLY A 34 0.37 -6.35 -14.34
C GLY A 34 1.30 -5.64 -13.36
N LEU A 35 0.92 -4.45 -12.84
CA LEU A 35 1.73 -3.66 -11.92
C LEU A 35 1.09 -3.56 -10.53
N ARG A 36 1.90 -3.71 -9.48
CA ARG A 36 1.49 -3.53 -8.08
C ARG A 36 2.51 -2.74 -7.28
N VAL A 37 2.01 -2.09 -6.22
CA VAL A 37 2.83 -1.50 -5.16
C VAL A 37 2.55 -2.25 -3.86
N VAL A 38 3.61 -2.72 -3.19
CA VAL A 38 3.53 -3.60 -2.01
C VAL A 38 4.54 -3.15 -0.97
N ASP A 39 4.33 -1.97 -0.40
CA ASP A 39 5.18 -1.39 0.64
C ASP A 39 4.40 -0.36 1.50
N ALA A 40 5.11 0.44 2.31
CA ALA A 40 4.49 1.45 3.16
C ALA A 40 3.81 2.61 2.42
N SER A 41 4.12 2.83 1.15
CA SER A 41 3.53 3.91 0.36
C SER A 41 2.03 3.71 0.13
N ILE A 42 1.53 2.47 0.19
CA ILE A 42 0.11 2.19 -0.04
C ILE A 42 -0.78 2.46 1.16
N MET A 43 -0.21 2.67 2.35
CA MET A 43 -0.98 2.96 3.55
C MET A 43 -1.89 4.19 3.29
N PRO A 44 -3.21 4.13 3.59
CA PRO A 44 -4.07 5.27 3.32
C PRO A 44 -3.80 6.50 4.19
N ASP A 45 -3.24 6.25 5.38
CA ASP A 45 -2.79 7.23 6.37
C ASP A 45 -1.64 6.60 7.17
N CYS A 46 -0.83 7.44 7.81
CA CYS A 46 0.27 7.00 8.66
C CYS A 46 -0.28 6.24 9.87
N ILE A 47 0.19 5.02 10.06
CA ILE A 47 -0.26 4.18 11.17
C ILE A 47 0.20 4.74 12.52
N ARG A 48 -0.56 4.45 13.57
CA ARG A 48 -0.21 4.81 14.96
C ARG A 48 0.73 3.77 15.60
N ALA A 49 1.78 3.38 14.88
CA ALA A 49 2.80 2.42 15.31
C ALA A 49 4.06 2.53 14.44
N ASN A 50 5.12 1.77 14.78
CA ASN A 50 6.29 1.64 13.91
C ASN A 50 5.90 0.93 12.61
N THR A 51 6.31 1.48 11.46
CA THR A 51 5.83 1.05 10.13
C THR A 51 6.31 -0.34 9.73
N ASN A 52 7.46 -0.79 10.24
CA ASN A 52 8.12 -2.03 9.82
C ASN A 52 7.20 -3.26 9.79
N VAL A 53 6.53 -3.56 10.92
CA VAL A 53 5.67 -4.75 11.02
C VAL A 53 4.45 -4.63 10.11
N THR A 54 3.92 -3.42 9.94
CA THR A 54 2.78 -3.21 9.04
C THR A 54 3.20 -3.37 7.58
N THR A 55 4.39 -2.89 7.20
CA THR A 55 4.97 -3.11 5.86
C THR A 55 5.19 -4.60 5.59
N MET A 56 5.72 -5.36 6.56
CA MET A 56 5.85 -6.82 6.45
C MET A 56 4.48 -7.48 6.23
N MET A 57 3.46 -7.09 7.00
CA MET A 57 2.12 -7.65 6.89
C MET A 57 1.45 -7.33 5.54
N ILE A 58 1.65 -6.11 5.01
CA ILE A 58 1.24 -5.73 3.66
C ILE A 58 1.87 -6.67 2.62
N GLY A 59 3.18 -6.92 2.74
CA GLY A 59 3.93 -7.87 1.91
C GLY A 59 3.32 -9.26 1.90
N GLU A 60 3.18 -9.86 3.10
CA GLU A 60 2.60 -11.20 3.26
C GLU A 60 1.17 -11.28 2.71
N ARG A 61 0.33 -10.29 3.03
CA ARG A 61 -1.08 -10.30 2.64
C ARG A 61 -1.27 -10.24 1.13
N ILE A 62 -0.50 -9.39 0.45
CA ILE A 62 -0.57 -9.24 -1.00
C ILE A 62 0.10 -10.42 -1.70
N ALA A 63 1.19 -10.97 -1.15
CA ALA A 63 1.80 -12.19 -1.70
C ALA A 63 0.80 -13.36 -1.75
N ASP A 64 -0.01 -13.54 -0.70
CA ASP A 64 -1.06 -14.57 -0.70
C ASP A 64 -2.17 -14.30 -1.71
N TRP A 65 -2.53 -13.04 -1.94
CA TRP A 65 -3.46 -12.66 -2.99
C TRP A 65 -2.91 -12.94 -4.39
N ILE A 66 -1.63 -12.64 -4.64
CA ILE A 66 -0.95 -12.95 -5.90
C ILE A 66 -1.01 -14.45 -6.18
N LYS A 67 -0.75 -15.31 -5.18
CA LYS A 67 -0.88 -16.77 -5.32
C LYS A 67 -2.30 -17.21 -5.67
N GLN A 68 -3.32 -16.47 -5.24
CA GLN A 68 -4.73 -16.73 -5.53
C GLN A 68 -5.20 -16.12 -6.85
N GLY A 69 -4.31 -15.48 -7.62
CA GLY A 69 -4.67 -14.77 -8.85
C GLY A 69 -5.56 -13.53 -8.61
N LYS A 70 -5.57 -13.02 -7.38
CA LYS A 70 -6.22 -11.76 -7.03
C LYS A 70 -5.34 -10.63 -7.47
#